data_AF-A0A0E3UYF0-F1
#
_entry.id   AF-A0A0E3UYF0-F1
#
_cell.length_a   1.000
_cell.length_b   1.000
_cell.length_c   1.000
_cell.angle_alpha   90.00
_cell.angle_beta   90.00
_cell.angle_gamma   90.00
#
_symmetry.space_group_name_H-M   'P 1'
#
loop_
_entity.id
_entity.type
_entity.pdbx_description
1 polymer ?
#
loop_
_entity_poly.entity_id
_entity_poly.type
_entity_poly.pdbx_seq_one_letter_code
_entity_poly.pdbx_strand_id
1 'polypeptide(L)'
;MNSVFHKAAAALELEERVVGNTHAPFNTNGDAFKYILKNDGNGYLEQVNLSERQQLARQYKMQLEILVEVGSFTVEGTPLMKLTKAIDSEDGLMEKLQQCFVLRQEEVVMKDYEQGVKQISEIAVKALSPGINDPGTALKAIDFLTLLFIRRMKCDERNCLLDEQEQVLVIDKIILLEELLHRYLSSIRSYGKADLQVNLRLLRCLHSLLNQEPPENKTCMIRKHAFAVISDADKAILNSVDRERLNCNIVGINSLLPAEQWLTELKI
;
A
#
# COMPACT_ATOMS: atom_id res chain seq x y z
N MET A 1 11.58 11.39 -12.77
CA MET A 1 10.96 10.05 -12.68
C MET A 1 11.99 8.95 -12.37
N ASN A 2 13.05 8.75 -13.19
CA ASN A 2 14.07 7.71 -12.92
C ASN A 2 14.69 7.77 -11.52
N SER A 3 15.12 8.95 -11.07
CA SER A 3 15.71 9.11 -9.73
C SER A 3 14.73 8.74 -8.61
N VAL A 4 13.45 9.07 -8.76
CA VAL A 4 12.37 8.72 -7.83
C VAL A 4 12.19 7.21 -7.80
N PHE A 5 12.11 6.57 -8.97
CA PHE A 5 12.01 5.11 -9.10
C PHE A 5 13.17 4.40 -8.41
N HIS A 6 14.42 4.80 -8.66
CA HIS A 6 15.58 4.15 -8.07
C HIS A 6 15.62 4.27 -6.54
N LYS A 7 15.22 5.42 -5.99
CA LYS A 7 15.11 5.60 -4.53
C LYS A 7 14.04 4.70 -3.93
N ALA A 8 12.86 4.64 -4.56
CA ALA A 8 11.75 3.79 -4.10
C ALA A 8 12.08 2.29 -4.18
N ALA A 9 12.73 1.88 -5.28
CA ALA A 9 13.20 0.53 -5.47
C ALA A 9 14.23 0.13 -4.39
N ALA A 10 15.20 0.99 -4.09
CA ALA A 10 16.17 0.75 -3.03
C ALA A 10 15.52 0.65 -1.64
N ALA A 11 14.48 1.46 -1.38
CA ALA A 11 13.71 1.36 -0.13
C ALA A 11 12.95 0.03 -0.01
N LEU A 12 12.31 -0.45 -1.09
CA LEU A 12 11.67 -1.78 -1.11
C LEU A 12 12.68 -2.92 -0.95
N GLU A 13 13.87 -2.81 -1.56
CA GLU A 13 14.93 -3.82 -1.39
C GLU A 13 15.45 -3.89 0.05
N LEU A 14 15.44 -2.76 0.77
CA LEU A 14 15.74 -2.75 2.21
C LEU A 14 14.61 -3.38 3.01
N GLU A 15 13.35 -3.07 2.70
CA GLU A 15 12.17 -3.62 3.37
C GLU A 15 12.09 -5.15 3.17
N GLU A 16 12.31 -5.66 1.96
CA GLU A 16 12.36 -7.10 1.67
C GLU A 16 13.40 -7.81 2.54
N ARG A 17 14.58 -7.21 2.76
CA ARG A 17 15.64 -7.78 3.60
C ARG A 17 15.36 -7.71 5.09
N VAL A 18 14.74 -6.62 5.57
CA VAL A 18 14.48 -6.38 6.99
C VAL A 18 13.25 -7.18 7.44
N VAL A 19 12.16 -7.08 6.68
CA VAL A 19 10.88 -7.72 6.99
C VAL A 19 10.90 -9.22 6.68
N GLY A 20 11.64 -9.65 5.64
CA GLY A 20 11.79 -11.07 5.30
C GLY A 20 12.47 -11.93 6.37
N ASN A 21 13.08 -11.32 7.39
CA ASN A 21 13.69 -12.01 8.52
C ASN A 21 12.87 -11.96 9.82
N THR A 22 11.76 -11.23 9.85
CA THR A 22 10.86 -11.11 11.00
C THR A 22 9.57 -11.88 10.74
N HIS A 23 9.68 -13.22 10.69
CA HIS A 23 8.51 -14.08 10.63
C HIS A 23 7.75 -13.94 11.95
N ALA A 24 6.65 -13.18 11.95
CA ALA A 24 5.77 -13.17 13.11
C ALA A 24 5.07 -14.54 13.21
N PRO A 25 5.11 -15.23 14.36
CA PRO A 25 4.27 -16.41 14.55
C PRO A 25 2.80 -16.02 14.32
N PHE A 26 2.05 -16.93 13.68
CA PHE A 26 0.66 -16.72 13.27
C PHE A 26 -0.29 -16.37 14.43
N ASN A 27 0.16 -16.54 15.69
CA ASN A 27 -0.64 -16.50 16.89
C ASN A 27 -0.35 -15.24 17.73
N THR A 28 -0.69 -14.07 17.21
CA THR A 28 -0.93 -12.90 18.06
C THR A 28 -2.38 -12.99 18.52
N ASN A 29 -2.63 -13.53 19.72
CA ASN A 29 -3.97 -13.61 20.30
C ASN A 29 -4.60 -12.21 20.31
N GLY A 30 -5.53 -11.95 19.37
CA GLY A 30 -6.24 -10.68 19.26
C GLY A 30 -7.00 -10.30 20.54
N ASP A 31 -7.32 -11.30 21.36
CA ASP A 31 -7.98 -11.15 22.67
C ASP A 31 -7.05 -10.62 23.79
N ALA A 32 -5.76 -10.43 23.51
CA ALA A 32 -4.80 -9.92 24.49
C ALA A 32 -4.78 -8.39 24.61
N PHE A 33 -5.24 -7.64 23.59
CA PHE A 33 -5.20 -6.18 23.58
C PHE A 33 -6.32 -5.58 24.44
N LYS A 34 -5.95 -4.93 25.55
CA LYS A 34 -6.88 -4.45 26.58
C LYS A 34 -7.08 -2.94 26.58
N TYR A 35 -6.19 -2.19 25.92
CA TYR A 35 -6.20 -0.75 25.93
C TYR A 35 -5.91 -0.17 24.55
N ILE A 36 -6.54 0.96 24.23
CA ILE A 36 -6.29 1.74 23.01
C ILE A 36 -5.80 3.13 23.42
N LEU A 37 -4.56 3.44 23.07
CA LEU A 37 -4.05 4.81 23.19
C LEU A 37 -4.69 5.66 22.10
N LYS A 38 -5.36 6.74 22.50
CA LYS A 38 -5.92 7.73 21.59
C LYS A 38 -5.01 8.93 21.51
N ASN A 39 -4.93 9.52 20.33
CA ASN A 39 -4.21 10.75 20.06
C ASN A 39 -4.72 11.91 20.92
N ASP A 40 -3.81 12.74 21.43
CA ASP A 40 -4.12 13.96 22.19
C ASP A 40 -3.77 15.25 21.42
N GLY A 41 -3.33 15.13 20.16
CA GLY A 41 -2.99 16.25 19.30
C GLY A 41 -3.65 16.21 17.93
N ASN A 42 -3.28 17.16 17.05
CA ASN A 42 -3.76 17.25 15.68
C ASN A 42 -2.59 17.52 14.73
N GLY A 43 -2.53 16.83 13.58
CA GLY A 43 -1.50 17.04 12.57
C GLY A 43 -1.20 15.80 11.74
N TYR A 44 -0.14 15.87 10.93
CA TYR A 44 0.40 14.75 10.19
C TYR A 44 1.39 13.96 11.04
N LEU A 45 1.25 12.63 11.07
CA LEU A 45 2.21 11.75 11.74
C LEU A 45 3.54 11.73 10.98
N GLU A 46 4.59 12.32 11.55
CA GLU A 46 5.92 12.36 10.94
C GLU A 46 6.69 11.07 11.12
N GLN A 47 6.64 10.52 12.33
CA GLN A 47 7.35 9.30 12.68
C GLN A 47 6.77 8.70 13.95
N VAL A 48 6.95 7.38 14.08
CA VAL A 48 6.79 6.65 15.32
C VAL A 48 8.18 6.26 15.81
N ASN A 49 8.61 6.74 16.98
CA ASN A 49 9.98 6.54 17.46
C ASN A 49 10.27 5.06 17.71
N LEU A 50 11.10 4.48 16.83
CA LEU A 50 11.39 3.05 16.81
C LEU A 50 12.05 2.56 18.10
N SER A 51 13.00 3.32 18.63
CA SER A 51 13.78 2.92 19.81
C SER A 51 12.97 3.08 21.10
N GLU A 52 12.24 4.18 21.23
CA GLU A 52 11.44 4.46 22.44
C GLU A 52 10.30 3.45 22.59
N ARG A 53 9.53 3.19 21.52
CA ARG A 53 8.43 2.21 21.60
C ARG A 53 8.93 0.80 21.94
N GLN A 54 10.09 0.41 21.40
CA GLN A 54 10.69 -0.90 21.68
C GLN A 54 11.15 -0.99 23.14
N GLN A 55 11.79 0.07 23.65
CA GLN A 55 12.21 0.17 25.04
C GLN A 55 11.00 0.09 25.98
N LEU A 56 9.93 0.83 25.70
CA LEU A 56 8.70 0.81 26.51
C LEU A 56 8.05 -0.57 26.50
N ALA A 57 7.91 -1.19 25.32
CA ALA A 57 7.35 -2.53 25.21
C ALA A 57 8.11 -3.56 26.06
N ARG A 58 9.46 -3.51 26.05
CA ARG A 58 10.32 -4.38 26.87
C ARG A 58 10.22 -4.07 28.36
N GLN A 59 10.36 -2.79 28.72
CA GLN A 59 10.36 -2.33 30.10
C GLN A 59 9.07 -2.73 30.83
N TYR A 60 7.93 -2.54 30.17
CA TYR A 60 6.61 -2.79 30.74
C TYR A 60 6.04 -4.18 30.40
N LYS A 61 6.82 -5.03 29.70
CA LYS A 61 6.45 -6.40 29.28
C LYS A 61 5.08 -6.46 28.61
N MET A 62 4.92 -5.65 27.56
CA MET A 62 3.67 -5.50 26.83
C MET A 62 3.89 -5.58 25.33
N GLN A 63 2.84 -5.97 24.60
CA GLN A 63 2.85 -5.94 23.14
C GLN A 63 2.15 -4.66 22.67
N LEU A 64 2.70 -4.07 21.62
CA LEU A 64 2.19 -2.85 21.00
C LEU A 64 1.73 -3.16 19.57
N GLU A 65 0.57 -2.66 19.17
CA GLU A 65 0.12 -2.66 17.77
C GLU A 65 -0.09 -1.22 17.33
N ILE A 66 0.71 -0.73 16.40
CA ILE A 66 0.52 0.60 15.81
C ILE A 66 -0.65 0.53 14.83
N LEU A 67 -1.56 1.50 14.92
CA LEU A 67 -2.79 1.54 14.11
C LEU A 67 -2.78 2.59 13.01
N VAL A 68 -1.86 3.56 13.11
CA VAL A 68 -1.77 4.72 12.22
C VAL A 68 -0.57 4.60 11.27
N GLU A 69 -0.80 4.97 10.01
CA GLU A 69 0.24 5.05 8.99
C GLU A 69 1.03 6.35 9.17
N VAL A 70 2.36 6.27 9.07
CA VAL A 70 3.18 7.48 8.99
C VAL A 70 2.76 8.27 7.75
N GLY A 71 2.75 9.61 7.83
CA GLY A 71 2.24 10.51 6.81
C GLY A 71 0.73 10.74 6.85
N SER A 72 -0.03 9.96 7.65
CA SER A 72 -1.47 10.18 7.79
C SER A 72 -1.79 11.43 8.63
N PHE A 73 -2.86 12.13 8.25
CA PHE A 73 -3.42 13.20 9.06
C PHE A 73 -4.28 12.60 10.18
N THR A 74 -3.92 12.90 11.43
CA THR A 74 -4.60 12.43 12.64
C THR A 74 -5.12 13.61 13.46
N VAL A 75 -6.24 13.37 14.13
CA VAL A 75 -6.88 14.35 15.01
C VAL A 75 -7.01 13.81 16.42
N GLU A 76 -7.32 14.67 17.37
CA GLU A 76 -7.55 14.28 18.76
C GLU A 76 -8.62 13.17 18.82
N GLY A 77 -8.38 12.16 19.66
CA GLY A 77 -9.24 10.98 19.79
C GLY A 77 -8.98 9.86 18.78
N THR A 78 -8.16 10.08 17.74
CA THR A 78 -7.77 9.04 16.76
C THR A 78 -7.04 7.89 17.47
N PRO A 79 -7.42 6.62 17.29
CA PRO A 79 -6.66 5.48 17.82
C PRO A 79 -5.24 5.42 17.25
N LEU A 80 -4.21 5.50 18.10
CA LEU A 80 -2.80 5.47 17.69
C LEU A 80 -2.20 4.07 17.80
N MET A 81 -2.45 3.38 18.92
CA MET A 81 -1.94 2.03 19.17
C MET A 81 -2.82 1.23 20.12
N LYS A 82 -2.76 -0.11 20.01
CA LYS A 82 -3.29 -1.03 21.03
C LYS A 82 -2.16 -1.55 21.92
N LEU A 83 -2.52 -1.84 23.18
CA LEU A 83 -1.62 -2.43 24.17
C LEU A 83 -2.26 -3.64 24.85
N THR A 84 -1.46 -4.65 25.18
CA THR A 84 -1.93 -5.83 25.93
C THR A 84 -2.10 -5.60 27.43
N LYS A 85 -1.62 -4.44 27.92
CA LYS A 85 -1.69 -4.02 29.32
C LYS A 85 -2.55 -2.75 29.44
N ALA A 86 -3.30 -2.64 30.54
CA ALA A 86 -3.99 -1.39 30.90
C ALA A 86 -2.96 -0.36 31.37
N ILE A 87 -3.17 0.92 31.02
CA ILE A 87 -2.23 2.00 31.34
C ILE A 87 -2.44 2.55 32.76
N ASP A 88 -3.65 2.39 33.31
CA ASP A 88 -4.10 2.97 34.59
C ASP A 88 -3.27 2.56 35.82
N SER A 89 -2.41 1.55 35.70
CA SER A 89 -1.57 1.04 36.80
C SER A 89 -0.15 1.60 36.84
N GLU A 90 0.27 2.41 35.86
CA GLU A 90 1.67 2.84 35.70
C GLU A 90 1.77 4.35 35.46
N ASP A 91 2.24 5.08 36.48
CA ASP A 91 2.40 6.54 36.40
C ASP A 91 3.29 6.98 35.24
N GLY A 92 2.79 7.89 34.42
CA GLY A 92 3.51 8.49 33.29
C GLY A 92 3.70 7.57 32.06
N LEU A 93 3.17 6.33 32.07
CA LEU A 93 3.27 5.45 30.89
C LEU A 93 2.52 6.03 29.69
N MET A 94 1.34 6.61 29.92
CA MET A 94 0.55 7.25 28.87
C MET A 94 1.34 8.34 28.14
N GLU A 95 1.95 9.26 28.89
CA GLU A 95 2.72 10.38 28.35
C GLU A 95 3.93 9.90 27.54
N LYS A 96 4.66 8.89 28.04
CA LYS A 96 5.78 8.28 27.32
C LYS A 96 5.34 7.62 26.01
N LEU A 97 4.18 6.98 26.00
CA LEU A 97 3.63 6.38 24.79
C LEU A 97 3.16 7.43 23.78
N GLN A 98 2.57 8.55 24.24
CA GLN A 98 2.20 9.66 23.37
C GLN A 98 3.45 10.28 22.71
N GLN A 99 4.54 10.45 23.47
CA GLN A 99 5.81 10.99 22.97
C GLN A 99 6.45 10.14 21.87
N CYS A 100 6.08 8.86 21.76
CA CYS A 100 6.51 8.01 20.65
C CYS A 100 5.95 8.49 19.29
N PHE A 101 4.86 9.26 19.27
CA PHE A 101 4.20 9.75 18.06
C PHE A 101 4.55 11.22 17.84
N VAL A 102 5.29 11.50 16.76
CA VAL A 102 5.68 12.88 16.41
C VAL A 102 4.71 13.43 15.38
N LEU A 103 3.92 14.44 15.76
CA LEU A 103 2.99 15.13 14.85
C LEU A 103 3.58 16.45 14.34
N ARG A 104 3.25 16.79 13.09
CA ARG A 104 3.60 18.06 12.44
C ARG A 104 2.36 18.73 11.87
N GLN A 105 2.38 20.06 11.79
CA GLN A 105 1.29 20.84 11.16
C GLN A 105 1.33 20.76 9.62
N GLU A 106 2.49 20.48 9.05
CA GLU A 106 2.69 20.34 7.61
C GLU A 106 2.76 18.86 7.19
N GLU A 107 2.38 18.57 5.95
CA GLU A 107 2.50 17.22 5.38
C GLU A 107 3.97 16.78 5.39
N VAL A 108 4.20 15.58 5.93
CA VAL A 108 5.54 15.03 6.09
C VAL A 108 5.98 14.37 4.79
N VAL A 109 7.18 14.70 4.32
CA VAL A 109 7.81 14.01 3.19
C VAL A 109 8.30 12.64 3.67
N MET A 110 7.54 11.60 3.34
CA MET A 110 7.85 10.22 3.68
C MET A 110 9.19 9.81 3.02
N LYS A 111 10.11 9.23 3.79
CA LYS A 111 11.41 8.72 3.30
C LYS A 111 11.34 7.22 3.00
N ASP A 112 10.26 6.78 2.38
CA ASP A 112 9.99 5.38 2.09
C ASP A 112 9.66 5.15 0.61
N TYR A 113 9.36 3.90 0.28
CA TYR A 113 8.97 3.52 -1.07
C TYR A 113 7.59 4.08 -1.46
N GLU A 114 6.67 4.26 -0.50
CA GLU A 114 5.33 4.78 -0.78
C GLU A 114 5.42 6.19 -1.35
N GLN A 115 6.30 7.05 -0.81
CA GLN A 115 6.52 8.38 -1.36
C GLN A 115 6.91 8.35 -2.83
N GLY A 116 7.73 7.37 -3.22
CA GLY A 116 8.14 7.19 -4.61
C GLY A 116 7.00 6.72 -5.51
N VAL A 117 6.18 5.77 -5.02
CA VAL A 117 4.95 5.33 -5.69
C VAL A 117 4.00 6.52 -5.87
N LYS A 118 3.77 7.31 -4.82
CA LYS A 118 2.96 8.54 -4.84
C LYS A 118 3.46 9.52 -5.89
N GLN A 119 4.74 9.87 -5.88
CA GLN A 119 5.31 10.83 -6.84
C GLN A 119 5.20 10.35 -8.29
N ILE A 120 5.44 9.06 -8.56
CA ILE A 120 5.30 8.52 -9.91
C ILE A 120 3.84 8.54 -10.36
N SER A 121 2.90 8.18 -9.47
CA SER A 121 1.47 8.27 -9.74
C SER A 121 1.02 9.72 -10.01
N GLU A 122 1.47 10.68 -9.21
CA GLU A 122 1.19 12.11 -9.43
C GLU A 122 1.72 12.62 -10.77
N ILE A 123 2.91 12.16 -11.19
CA ILE A 123 3.43 12.47 -12.53
C ILE A 123 2.51 11.90 -13.62
N ALA A 124 2.04 10.66 -13.48
CA ALA A 124 1.09 10.05 -14.41
C ALA A 124 -0.22 10.86 -14.48
N VAL A 125 -0.80 11.20 -13.34
CA VAL A 125 -2.05 11.96 -13.25
C VAL A 125 -1.90 13.36 -13.84
N LYS A 126 -0.80 14.06 -13.54
CA LYS A 126 -0.50 15.37 -14.15
C LYS A 126 -0.40 15.26 -15.66
N ALA A 127 0.29 14.24 -16.17
CA ALA A 127 0.44 14.02 -17.61
C ALA A 127 -0.92 13.74 -18.30
N LEU A 128 -1.82 13.00 -17.65
CA LEU A 128 -3.16 12.72 -18.16
C LEU A 128 -4.18 13.85 -17.93
N SER A 129 -3.82 14.89 -17.18
CA SER A 129 -4.74 15.99 -16.91
C SER A 129 -5.12 16.73 -18.20
N PRO A 130 -6.33 17.31 -18.29
CA PRO A 130 -6.80 17.99 -19.51
C PRO A 130 -5.88 19.12 -20.01
N GLY A 131 -5.10 19.73 -19.10
CA GLY A 131 -4.18 20.81 -19.43
C GLY A 131 -2.85 20.36 -20.05
N ILE A 132 -2.44 19.10 -19.88
CA ILE A 132 -1.18 18.56 -20.40
C ILE A 132 -1.43 17.55 -21.53
N ASN A 133 -2.27 16.54 -21.27
CA ASN A 133 -2.63 15.48 -22.22
C ASN A 133 -1.41 14.78 -22.87
N ASP A 134 -0.45 14.35 -22.05
CA ASP A 134 0.74 13.57 -22.46
C ASP A 134 0.62 12.12 -21.95
N PRO A 135 -0.11 11.24 -22.66
CA PRO A 135 -0.22 9.84 -22.29
C PRO A 135 1.13 9.12 -22.32
N GLY A 136 2.09 9.53 -23.17
CA GLY A 136 3.40 8.89 -23.26
C GLY A 136 4.19 8.91 -21.95
N THR A 137 4.12 10.02 -21.21
CA THR A 137 4.69 10.12 -19.86
C THR A 137 3.94 9.24 -18.86
N ALA A 138 2.62 9.18 -18.93
CA ALA A 138 1.81 8.32 -18.06
C ALA A 138 2.11 6.82 -18.27
N LEU A 139 2.32 6.38 -19.51
CA LEU A 139 2.69 4.99 -19.81
C LEU A 139 4.00 4.59 -19.11
N LYS A 140 5.03 5.45 -19.17
CA LYS A 140 6.32 5.22 -18.49
C LYS A 140 6.16 5.19 -16.97
N ALA A 141 5.30 6.03 -16.42
CA ALA A 141 5.01 6.03 -15.00
C ALA A 141 4.34 4.72 -14.57
N ILE A 142 3.37 4.22 -15.33
CA ILE A 142 2.73 2.92 -15.07
C ILE A 142 3.75 1.77 -15.13
N ASP A 143 4.72 1.81 -16.05
CA ASP A 143 5.79 0.82 -16.11
C ASP A 143 6.63 0.81 -14.82
N PHE A 144 7.03 1.98 -14.31
CA PHE A 144 7.75 2.04 -13.04
C PHE A 144 6.91 1.63 -11.84
N LEU A 145 5.62 2.00 -11.80
CA LEU A 145 4.70 1.53 -10.77
C LEU A 145 4.57 0.01 -10.80
N THR A 146 4.49 -0.60 -11.99
CA THR A 146 4.45 -2.06 -12.16
C THR A 146 5.65 -2.72 -11.49
N LEU A 147 6.86 -2.21 -11.74
CA LEU A 147 8.09 -2.74 -11.14
C LEU A 147 8.12 -2.58 -9.60
N LEU A 148 7.60 -1.46 -9.07
CA LEU A 148 7.52 -1.24 -7.63
C LEU A 148 6.48 -2.16 -6.97
N PHE A 149 5.32 -2.37 -7.60
CA PHE A 149 4.31 -3.30 -7.10
C PHE A 149 4.78 -4.75 -7.12
N ILE A 150 5.52 -5.17 -8.16
CA ILE A 150 6.16 -6.50 -8.21
C ILE A 150 7.14 -6.69 -7.04
N ARG A 151 7.95 -5.68 -6.73
CA ARG A 151 8.85 -5.76 -5.57
C ARG A 151 8.06 -5.80 -4.26
N ARG A 152 7.07 -4.93 -4.08
CA ARG A 152 6.25 -4.89 -2.86
C ARG A 152 5.48 -6.20 -2.62
N MET A 153 5.08 -6.92 -3.68
CA MET A 153 4.46 -8.25 -3.58
C MET A 153 5.32 -9.28 -2.86
N LYS A 154 6.65 -9.14 -2.91
CA LYS A 154 7.62 -10.04 -2.26
C LYS A 154 7.84 -9.71 -0.78
N CYS A 155 7.51 -8.50 -0.37
CA CYS A 155 7.60 -8.10 1.03
C CYS A 155 6.44 -8.71 1.82
N ASP A 156 6.69 -9.02 3.09
CA ASP A 156 5.64 -9.52 4.00
C ASP A 156 4.53 -8.46 4.16
N GLU A 157 3.34 -8.92 4.53
CA GLU A 157 2.20 -8.08 4.88
C GLU A 157 2.15 -7.78 6.39
N ARG A 158 3.15 -8.25 7.15
CA ARG A 158 3.35 -7.94 8.56
C ARG A 158 4.77 -7.45 8.80
N ASN A 159 4.90 -6.39 9.58
CA ASN A 159 6.19 -5.93 10.07
C ASN A 159 6.15 -5.99 11.60
N CYS A 160 6.89 -6.94 12.18
CA CYS A 160 6.87 -7.19 13.61
C CYS A 160 8.28 -7.12 14.18
N LEU A 161 8.43 -6.43 15.30
CA LEU A 161 9.64 -6.50 16.12
C LEU A 161 9.47 -7.62 17.13
N LEU A 162 10.49 -8.49 17.23
CA LEU A 162 10.55 -9.58 18.18
C LEU A 162 11.46 -9.23 19.37
N ASP A 163 11.23 -9.88 20.52
CA ASP A 163 12.15 -9.88 21.64
C ASP A 163 13.28 -10.94 21.47
N GLU A 164 14.12 -11.09 22.49
CA GLU A 164 15.23 -12.04 22.50
C GLU A 164 14.76 -13.51 22.52
N GLN A 165 13.47 -13.77 22.81
CA GLN A 165 12.83 -15.08 22.85
C GLN A 165 11.90 -15.31 21.65
N GLU A 166 12.09 -14.54 20.58
CA GLU A 166 11.30 -14.59 19.33
C GLU A 166 9.79 -14.32 19.54
N GLN A 167 9.41 -13.66 20.64
CA GLN A 167 8.02 -13.26 20.88
C GLN A 167 7.74 -11.88 20.29
N VAL A 168 6.53 -11.69 19.76
CA VAL A 168 6.11 -10.40 19.18
C VAL A 168 6.06 -9.33 20.27
N LEU A 169 6.78 -8.25 20.04
CA LEU A 169 6.89 -7.09 20.91
C LEU A 169 6.12 -5.89 20.33
N VAL A 170 6.31 -5.61 19.04
CA VAL A 170 5.64 -4.51 18.35
C VAL A 170 5.17 -4.97 16.98
N ILE A 171 3.92 -4.64 16.64
CA ILE A 171 3.33 -4.84 15.32
C ILE A 171 3.21 -3.46 14.67
N ASP A 172 3.93 -3.25 13.58
CA ASP A 172 3.89 -2.02 12.81
C ASP A 172 2.69 -1.97 11.87
N LYS A 173 2.11 -0.78 11.74
CA LYS A 173 1.20 -0.48 10.65
C LYS A 173 2.01 -0.32 9.37
N ILE A 174 1.76 -1.19 8.40
CA ILE A 174 2.31 -1.06 7.04
C ILE A 174 1.19 -0.80 6.05
N ILE A 175 1.54 -0.17 4.92
CA ILE A 175 0.63 -0.06 3.79
C ILE A 175 0.61 -1.38 3.02
N LEU A 176 -0.59 -1.93 2.84
CA LEU A 176 -0.81 -3.15 2.08
C LEU A 176 -0.74 -2.88 0.58
N LEU A 177 -0.40 -3.91 -0.21
CA LEU A 177 -0.36 -3.80 -1.65
C LEU A 177 -1.72 -3.40 -2.25
N GLU A 178 -2.82 -3.94 -1.70
CA GLU A 178 -4.18 -3.58 -2.13
C GLU A 178 -4.41 -2.07 -2.02
N GLU A 179 -4.00 -1.47 -0.89
CA GLU A 179 -4.12 -0.03 -0.67
C GLU A 179 -3.22 0.77 -1.62
N LEU A 180 -1.99 0.32 -1.89
CA LEU A 180 -1.14 0.98 -2.88
C LEU A 180 -1.77 0.97 -4.28
N LEU A 181 -2.29 -0.18 -4.72
CA LEU A 181 -2.95 -0.29 -6.02
C LEU A 181 -4.22 0.59 -6.07
N HIS A 182 -5.02 0.56 -5.01
CA HIS A 182 -6.22 1.40 -4.93
C HIS A 182 -5.88 2.89 -4.96
N ARG A 183 -5.00 3.35 -4.07
CA ARG A 183 -4.63 4.75 -3.89
C ARG A 183 -3.97 5.32 -5.14
N TYR A 184 -3.06 4.56 -5.78
CA TYR A 184 -2.18 5.11 -6.81
C TYR A 184 -2.54 4.73 -8.24
N LEU A 185 -3.38 3.70 -8.49
CA LEU A 185 -3.91 3.43 -9.83
C LEU A 185 -5.30 4.05 -10.07
N SER A 186 -6.10 4.30 -9.03
CA SER A 186 -7.47 4.79 -9.24
C SER A 186 -7.54 6.16 -9.91
N SER A 187 -6.65 7.09 -9.53
CA SER A 187 -6.57 8.40 -10.19
C SER A 187 -6.09 8.27 -11.64
N ILE A 188 -5.08 7.44 -11.92
CA ILE A 188 -4.60 7.19 -13.28
C ILE A 188 -5.73 6.60 -14.14
N ARG A 189 -6.47 5.62 -13.62
CA ARG A 189 -7.64 5.03 -14.28
C ARG A 189 -8.72 6.08 -14.56
N SER A 190 -9.06 6.92 -13.58
CA SER A 190 -10.10 7.95 -13.73
C SER A 190 -9.78 8.97 -14.83
N TYR A 191 -8.55 9.47 -14.88
CA TYR A 191 -8.11 10.42 -15.90
C TYR A 191 -7.85 9.75 -17.27
N GLY A 192 -7.38 8.50 -17.27
CA GLY A 192 -7.02 7.76 -18.48
C GLY A 192 -8.13 6.90 -19.08
N LYS A 193 -9.33 6.86 -18.49
CA LYS A 193 -10.41 5.92 -18.87
C LYS A 193 -10.80 5.96 -20.36
N ALA A 194 -10.70 7.12 -21.01
CA ALA A 194 -11.00 7.29 -22.44
C ALA A 194 -9.78 7.09 -23.36
N ASP A 195 -8.58 6.90 -22.80
CA ASP A 195 -7.36 6.68 -23.56
C ASP A 195 -7.07 5.16 -23.65
N LEU A 196 -7.10 4.62 -24.87
CA LEU A 196 -6.85 3.20 -25.10
C LEU A 196 -5.47 2.77 -24.58
N GLN A 197 -4.42 3.55 -24.85
CA GLN A 197 -3.05 3.16 -24.51
C GLN A 197 -2.86 3.09 -22.99
N VAL A 198 -3.49 4.00 -22.25
CA VAL A 198 -3.48 3.97 -20.78
C VAL A 198 -4.20 2.74 -20.26
N ASN A 199 -5.41 2.42 -20.76
CA ASN A 199 -6.14 1.23 -20.34
C ASN A 199 -5.36 -0.06 -20.65
N LEU A 200 -4.79 -0.19 -21.87
CA LEU A 200 -3.94 -1.33 -22.22
C LEU A 200 -2.74 -1.45 -21.29
N ARG A 201 -2.13 -0.33 -20.90
CA ARG A 201 -0.97 -0.33 -20.01
C ARG A 201 -1.32 -0.70 -18.57
N LEU A 202 -2.47 -0.24 -18.06
CA LEU A 202 -2.99 -0.65 -16.77
C LEU A 202 -3.31 -2.15 -16.74
N LEU A 203 -3.96 -2.69 -17.78
CA LEU A 203 -4.21 -4.13 -17.88
C LEU A 203 -2.91 -4.94 -17.95
N ARG A 204 -1.91 -4.45 -18.70
CA ARG A 204 -0.57 -5.09 -18.73
C ARG A 204 0.13 -5.05 -17.38
N CYS A 205 0.04 -3.94 -16.63
CA CYS A 205 0.55 -3.87 -15.26
C CYS A 205 -0.05 -5.00 -14.42
N LEU A 206 -1.38 -5.16 -14.44
CA LEU A 206 -2.09 -6.18 -13.65
C LEU A 206 -1.77 -7.61 -14.13
N HIS A 207 -1.68 -7.82 -15.44
CA HIS A 207 -1.22 -9.08 -16.03
C HIS A 207 0.20 -9.43 -15.58
N SER A 208 1.11 -8.45 -15.54
CA SER A 208 2.49 -8.66 -15.06
C SER A 208 2.54 -9.03 -13.58
N LEU A 209 1.63 -8.49 -12.75
CA LEU A 209 1.50 -8.90 -11.35
C LEU A 209 1.02 -10.35 -11.22
N LEU A 210 0.00 -10.75 -12.00
CA LEU A 210 -0.49 -12.14 -12.00
C LEU A 210 0.57 -13.14 -12.50
N ASN A 211 1.40 -12.75 -13.47
CA ASN A 211 2.54 -13.55 -13.93
C ASN A 211 3.61 -13.80 -12.87
N GLN A 212 3.56 -13.12 -11.71
CA GLN A 212 4.44 -13.43 -10.58
C GLN A 212 3.92 -14.59 -9.72
N GLU A 213 2.84 -15.25 -10.15
CA GLU A 213 2.18 -16.36 -9.46
C GLU A 213 1.85 -16.02 -7.99
N PRO A 214 1.15 -14.90 -7.74
CA PRO A 214 0.86 -14.50 -6.37
C PRO A 214 -0.14 -15.47 -5.70
N PRO A 215 -0.13 -15.55 -4.35
CA PRO A 215 -1.10 -16.35 -3.61
C PRO A 215 -2.54 -15.88 -3.88
N GLU A 216 -3.50 -16.76 -3.62
CA GLU A 216 -4.92 -16.59 -4.00
C GLU A 216 -5.53 -15.27 -3.52
N ASN A 217 -5.20 -14.82 -2.29
CA ASN A 217 -5.68 -13.55 -1.75
C ASN A 217 -5.23 -12.35 -2.61
N LYS A 218 -3.95 -12.33 -3.02
CA LYS A 218 -3.38 -11.30 -3.89
C LYS A 218 -3.93 -11.42 -5.32
N THR A 219 -4.12 -12.64 -5.84
CA THR A 219 -4.76 -12.88 -7.14
C THR A 219 -6.17 -12.30 -7.21
N CYS A 220 -7.00 -12.57 -6.19
CA CYS A 220 -8.36 -12.03 -6.10
C CYS A 220 -8.36 -10.50 -6.08
N MET A 221 -7.44 -9.89 -5.32
CA MET A 221 -7.27 -8.45 -5.25
C MET A 221 -6.84 -7.84 -6.60
N ILE A 222 -5.82 -8.39 -7.26
CA ILE A 222 -5.34 -7.90 -8.57
C ILE A 222 -6.47 -7.99 -9.61
N ARG A 223 -7.24 -9.08 -9.59
CA ARG A 223 -8.42 -9.26 -10.45
C ARG A 223 -9.47 -8.18 -10.23
N LYS A 224 -9.76 -7.76 -8.99
CA LYS A 224 -10.69 -6.65 -8.72
C LYS A 224 -10.23 -5.36 -9.39
N HIS A 225 -8.93 -5.06 -9.38
CA HIS A 225 -8.40 -3.89 -10.08
C HIS A 225 -8.49 -4.02 -11.60
N ALA A 226 -8.30 -5.21 -12.16
CA ALA A 226 -8.47 -5.46 -13.59
C ALA A 226 -9.92 -5.25 -14.02
N PHE A 227 -10.87 -5.78 -13.24
CA PHE A 227 -12.29 -5.54 -13.43
C PHE A 227 -12.63 -4.04 -13.41
N ALA A 228 -12.07 -3.27 -12.48
CA ALA A 228 -12.30 -1.82 -12.42
C ALA A 228 -11.83 -1.10 -13.68
N VAL A 229 -10.66 -1.45 -14.22
CA VAL A 229 -10.15 -0.90 -15.49
C VAL A 229 -11.08 -1.25 -16.65
N ILE A 230 -11.50 -2.51 -16.77
CA ILE A 230 -12.42 -2.96 -17.82
C ILE A 230 -13.77 -2.24 -17.72
N SER A 231 -14.32 -2.10 -16.51
CA SER A 231 -15.61 -1.45 -16.28
C SER A 231 -15.59 0.04 -16.66
N ASP A 232 -14.49 0.73 -16.39
CA ASP A 232 -14.33 2.15 -16.78
C ASP A 232 -14.11 2.27 -18.31
N ALA A 233 -13.32 1.37 -18.90
CA ALA A 233 -13.07 1.34 -20.34
C ALA A 233 -14.34 1.03 -21.16
N ASP A 234 -15.18 0.10 -20.71
CA ASP A 234 -16.44 -0.25 -21.40
C ASP A 234 -17.37 0.97 -21.55
N LYS A 235 -17.35 1.89 -20.59
CA LYS A 235 -18.17 3.11 -20.65
C LYS A 235 -17.56 4.19 -21.54
N ALA A 236 -16.25 4.20 -21.72
CA ALA A 236 -15.52 5.30 -22.34
C ALA A 236 -15.03 5.01 -23.78
N ILE A 237 -14.70 3.76 -24.09
CA ILE A 237 -14.18 3.34 -25.40
C ILE A 237 -15.31 2.62 -26.15
N LEU A 238 -15.79 3.21 -27.24
CA LEU A 238 -17.01 2.75 -27.94
C LEU A 238 -16.75 2.08 -29.28
N ASN A 239 -15.59 2.31 -29.91
CA ASN A 239 -15.31 1.74 -31.22
C ASN A 239 -14.85 0.28 -31.10
N SER A 240 -15.24 -0.55 -32.08
CA SER A 240 -15.01 -2.00 -32.08
C SER A 240 -13.52 -2.37 -32.12
N VAL A 241 -12.71 -1.67 -32.92
CA VAL A 241 -11.28 -1.96 -33.11
C VAL A 241 -10.50 -1.84 -31.79
N ASP A 242 -10.75 -0.78 -31.04
CA ASP A 242 -10.09 -0.56 -29.76
C ASP A 242 -10.59 -1.55 -28.69
N ARG A 243 -11.88 -1.91 -28.72
CA ARG A 243 -12.47 -2.91 -27.83
C ARG A 243 -11.90 -4.31 -28.09
N GLU A 244 -11.72 -4.70 -29.36
CA GLU A 244 -11.03 -5.95 -29.72
C GLU A 244 -9.62 -5.99 -29.13
N ARG A 245 -8.90 -4.86 -29.17
CA ARG A 245 -7.55 -4.76 -28.62
C ARG A 245 -7.53 -4.90 -27.10
N LEU A 246 -8.52 -4.37 -26.40
CA LEU A 246 -8.70 -4.57 -24.96
C LEU A 246 -9.02 -6.03 -24.66
N ASN A 247 -9.92 -6.67 -25.43
CA ASN A 247 -10.27 -8.08 -25.26
C ASN A 247 -9.06 -9.00 -25.36
N CYS A 248 -8.09 -8.73 -26.24
CA CYS A 248 -6.83 -9.49 -26.25
C CYS A 248 -6.08 -9.48 -24.90
N ASN A 249 -6.10 -8.37 -24.16
CA ASN A 249 -5.46 -8.29 -22.84
C ASN A 249 -6.34 -8.94 -21.76
N ILE A 250 -7.66 -8.83 -21.88
CA ILE A 250 -8.62 -9.52 -20.98
C ILE A 250 -8.43 -11.03 -21.07
N VAL A 251 -8.33 -11.58 -22.28
CA VAL A 251 -8.05 -13.01 -22.52
C VAL A 251 -6.70 -13.41 -21.91
N GLY A 252 -5.66 -12.57 -22.07
CA GLY A 252 -4.36 -12.80 -21.42
C GLY A 252 -4.48 -12.89 -19.90
N ILE A 253 -5.20 -11.97 -19.26
CA ILE A 253 -5.45 -12.00 -17.81
C ILE A 253 -6.25 -13.25 -17.42
N ASN A 254 -7.31 -13.58 -18.16
CA ASN A 254 -8.14 -14.77 -17.88
C ASN A 254 -7.33 -16.07 -17.95
N SER A 255 -6.31 -16.15 -18.82
CA SER A 255 -5.43 -17.32 -18.89
C SER A 255 -4.61 -17.57 -17.61
N LEU A 256 -4.48 -16.53 -16.76
CA LEU A 256 -3.78 -16.60 -15.47
C LEU A 256 -4.73 -16.74 -14.28
N LEU A 257 -6.05 -16.77 -14.51
CA LEU A 257 -7.07 -16.84 -13.48
C LEU A 257 -7.81 -18.19 -13.54
N PRO A 258 -8.33 -18.68 -12.39
CA PRO A 258 -9.30 -19.77 -12.39
C PRO A 258 -10.52 -19.43 -13.25
N ALA A 259 -11.12 -20.43 -13.89
CA ALA A 259 -12.20 -20.25 -14.87
C ALA A 259 -13.42 -19.53 -14.29
N GLU A 260 -13.76 -19.83 -13.04
CA GLU A 260 -14.83 -19.19 -12.27
C GLU A 260 -14.57 -17.72 -11.93
N GLN A 261 -13.34 -17.25 -12.11
CA GLN A 261 -12.92 -15.87 -11.85
C GLN A 261 -12.67 -15.08 -13.13
N TRP A 262 -13.00 -15.61 -14.31
CA TRP A 262 -12.76 -14.90 -15.57
C TRP A 262 -13.49 -13.55 -15.64
N LEU A 263 -12.78 -12.57 -16.20
CA LEU A 263 -13.28 -11.25 -16.51
C LEU A 263 -14.06 -11.29 -17.83
N THR A 264 -15.19 -10.60 -17.88
CA THR A 264 -16.01 -10.52 -19.08
C THR A 264 -15.36 -9.63 -20.14
N GLU A 265 -15.31 -10.12 -21.37
CA GLU A 265 -14.87 -9.36 -22.54
C GLU A 265 -15.87 -8.26 -22.92
N LEU A 266 -15.37 -7.19 -23.54
CA LEU A 266 -16.16 -6.09 -24.05
C LEU A 266 -16.96 -6.53 -25.28
N LYS A 267 -18.20 -6.03 -25.40
CA LYS A 267 -19.04 -6.22 -26.59
C LYS A 267 -18.46 -5.43 -27.77
N ILE A 268 -18.28 -6.09 -28.91
CA ILE A 268 -17.79 -5.49 -30.17
C ILE A 268 -18.94 -4.94 -31.00
#